data_AF-A0A816NN43-F1
#
_entry.id   AF-A0A816NN43-F1
#
_cell.length_a   1.000
_cell.length_b   1.000
_cell.length_c   1.000
_cell.angle_alpha   90.00
_cell.angle_beta   90.00
_cell.angle_gamma   90.00
#
_symmetry.space_group_name_H-M   'P 1'
#
loop_
_entity.id
_entity.type
_entity.pdbx_description
1 polymer ?
#
loop_
_entity_poly.entity_id
_entity_poly.type
_entity_poly.pdbx_seq_one_letter_code
_entity_poly.pdbx_strand_id
1 'polypeptide(L)'
;MRNRRLSISPSSELVPIIIKSSAFPTHSIHRVLQNSIMTQLFKEALLKIKGDDTQSIKEFAGLCRFQNYIPLSQIDKFEREYRYYTPIWWYTAPYFIYSMLNRGLRLMDVDVILKMGLFFRHLHKDLETLYREQQSAKINAVLV
;
A
#
# COMPACT_ATOMS: atom_id res chain seq x y z
N MET A 1 25.64 40.64 -2.32
CA MET A 1 24.38 39.93 -2.67
C MET A 1 24.59 38.43 -2.60
N ARG A 2 23.70 37.75 -1.86
CA ARG A 2 23.35 36.31 -1.83
C ARG A 2 24.42 35.24 -1.54
N ASN A 3 24.53 34.94 -0.24
CA ASN A 3 24.84 33.63 0.32
C ASN A 3 23.82 32.56 -0.14
N ARG A 4 24.30 31.37 -0.56
CA ARG A 4 23.49 30.15 -0.58
C ARG A 4 23.89 29.30 0.63
N ARG A 5 23.01 29.23 1.63
CA ARG A 5 23.07 28.16 2.65
C ARG A 5 22.44 26.90 2.05
N LEU A 6 23.20 25.82 2.05
CA LEU A 6 22.70 24.45 1.97
C LEU A 6 21.99 24.13 3.28
N SER A 7 20.71 23.81 3.23
CA SER A 7 20.00 23.10 4.28
C SER A 7 19.23 21.95 3.62
N ILE A 8 19.75 20.74 3.82
CA ILE A 8 19.11 19.49 3.45
C ILE A 8 18.25 19.05 4.64
N SER A 9 16.96 18.82 4.44
CA SER A 9 16.14 17.79 5.12
C SER A 9 14.70 17.78 4.54
N PRO A 10 13.88 16.74 4.78
CA PRO A 10 13.86 15.48 4.05
C PRO A 10 12.53 15.32 3.28
N SER A 11 12.60 14.76 2.08
CA SER A 11 11.48 14.49 1.17
C SER A 11 10.52 13.42 1.72
N SER A 12 9.64 13.85 2.61
CA SER A 12 8.44 13.16 3.10
C SER A 12 7.19 13.49 2.28
N GLU A 13 7.33 13.68 0.96
CA GLU A 13 6.21 13.89 0.05
C GLU A 13 5.96 12.65 -0.81
N LEU A 14 5.73 11.50 -0.16
CA LEU A 14 5.02 10.42 -0.81
C LEU A 14 3.51 10.64 -0.62
N VAL A 15 2.99 11.37 -1.62
CA VAL A 15 1.64 11.29 -2.19
C VAL A 15 0.51 12.05 -1.48
N PRO A 16 0.09 13.16 -2.12
CA PRO A 16 -1.27 13.26 -2.64
C PRO A 16 -1.24 13.31 -4.16
N ILE A 17 -1.81 12.32 -4.85
CA ILE A 17 -2.24 12.46 -6.25
C ILE A 17 -3.47 13.36 -6.24
N ILE A 18 -3.27 14.65 -5.95
CA ILE A 18 -4.18 15.72 -6.31
C ILE A 18 -3.28 16.82 -6.86
N ILE A 19 -2.85 16.60 -8.09
CA ILE A 19 -2.16 17.59 -8.89
C ILE A 19 -3.10 18.80 -9.02
N LYS A 20 -2.75 19.90 -8.36
CA LYS A 20 -3.28 21.23 -8.64
C LYS A 20 -3.01 21.55 -10.12
N SER A 21 -4.01 21.49 -10.98
CA SER A 21 -4.00 22.24 -12.24
C SER A 21 -5.41 22.33 -12.83
N SER A 22 -5.89 23.55 -13.02
CA SER A 22 -7.18 23.88 -13.63
C SER A 22 -7.11 23.76 -15.16
N ALA A 23 -7.15 22.54 -15.68
CA ALA A 23 -7.48 22.24 -17.08
C ALA A 23 -7.58 20.72 -17.29
N PHE A 24 -8.65 20.08 -16.82
CA PHE A 24 -8.90 18.67 -17.10
C PHE A 24 -10.18 18.53 -17.94
N PRO A 25 -10.11 18.03 -19.19
CA PRO A 25 -11.30 17.82 -20.02
C PRO A 25 -12.27 16.84 -19.33
N THR A 26 -13.57 17.06 -19.47
CA THR A 26 -14.65 16.39 -18.71
C THR A 26 -14.58 14.85 -18.72
N HIS A 27 -14.05 14.26 -19.81
CA HIS A 27 -13.82 12.82 -19.94
C HIS A 27 -12.70 12.29 -19.00
N SER A 28 -11.72 13.11 -18.66
CA SER A 28 -10.64 12.75 -17.72
C SER A 28 -11.13 12.78 -16.27
N ILE A 29 -12.03 13.70 -15.91
CA ILE A 29 -12.65 13.77 -14.59
C ILE A 29 -13.57 12.57 -14.38
N HIS A 30 -14.41 12.22 -15.36
CA HIS A 30 -15.25 11.01 -15.27
C HIS A 30 -14.40 9.75 -15.08
N ARG A 31 -13.31 9.60 -15.82
CA ARG A 31 -12.40 8.44 -15.67
C ARG A 31 -11.68 8.43 -14.32
N VAL A 32 -11.25 9.58 -13.81
CA VAL A 32 -10.62 9.69 -12.48
C VAL A 32 -11.63 9.41 -11.37
N LEU A 33 -12.85 9.94 -11.46
CA LEU A 33 -13.93 9.68 -10.49
C LEU A 33 -14.39 8.22 -10.56
N GLN A 34 -14.55 7.66 -11.74
CA GLN A 34 -14.88 6.24 -11.94
C GLN A 34 -13.76 5.35 -11.40
N ASN A 35 -12.49 5.68 -11.66
CA ASN A 35 -11.36 4.97 -11.08
C ASN A 35 -11.31 5.14 -9.56
N SER A 36 -11.69 6.30 -9.01
CA SER A 36 -11.74 6.55 -7.56
C SER A 36 -12.85 5.75 -6.89
N ILE A 37 -14.07 5.75 -7.45
CA ILE A 37 -15.21 4.98 -6.93
C ILE A 37 -14.93 3.48 -7.06
N MET A 38 -14.42 3.02 -8.21
CA MET A 38 -14.04 1.62 -8.41
C MET A 38 -12.92 1.21 -7.44
N THR A 39 -11.92 2.05 -7.22
CA THR A 39 -10.84 1.78 -6.24
C THR A 39 -11.39 1.76 -4.81
N GLN A 40 -12.33 2.63 -4.46
CA GLN A 40 -12.99 2.65 -3.15
C GLN A 40 -13.85 1.41 -2.92
N LEU A 41 -14.73 1.06 -3.86
CA LEU A 41 -15.56 -0.14 -3.79
C LEU A 41 -14.70 -1.41 -3.72
N PHE A 42 -13.62 -1.46 -4.49
CA PHE A 42 -12.69 -2.56 -4.46
C PHE A 42 -11.92 -2.66 -3.14
N LYS A 43 -11.42 -1.53 -2.62
CA LYS A 43 -10.85 -1.44 -1.27
C LYS A 43 -11.84 -1.96 -0.23
N GLU A 44 -13.08 -1.48 -0.25
CA GLU A 44 -14.11 -1.90 0.71
C GLU A 44 -14.43 -3.39 0.59
N ALA A 45 -14.52 -3.92 -0.64
CA ALA A 45 -14.73 -5.34 -0.88
C ALA A 45 -13.58 -6.16 -0.28
N LEU A 46 -12.32 -5.79 -0.55
CA LEU A 46 -11.14 -6.46 0.00
C LEU A 46 -11.09 -6.42 1.53
N LEU A 47 -11.46 -5.28 2.14
CA LEU A 47 -11.48 -5.14 3.60
C LEU A 47 -12.58 -5.98 4.27
N LYS A 48 -13.66 -6.27 3.55
CA LYS A 48 -14.76 -7.13 4.02
C LYS A 48 -14.42 -8.62 3.90
N ILE A 49 -13.39 -9.00 3.16
CA ILE A 49 -12.94 -10.40 3.08
C ILE A 49 -12.39 -10.80 4.45
N LYS A 50 -13.17 -11.63 5.14
CA LYS A 50 -12.79 -12.28 6.40
C LYS A 50 -12.30 -13.68 6.07
N GLY A 51 -11.18 -14.06 6.66
CA GLY A 51 -10.56 -15.37 6.49
C GLY A 51 -9.57 -15.62 7.61
N ASP A 52 -9.19 -16.88 7.79
CA ASP A 52 -8.09 -17.24 8.69
C ASP A 52 -6.78 -16.69 8.13
N ASP A 53 -6.06 -15.96 8.97
CA ASP A 53 -4.80 -15.32 8.57
C ASP A 53 -3.73 -16.35 8.24
N THR A 54 -3.70 -17.46 8.98
CA THR A 54 -2.70 -18.52 8.77
C THR A 54 -2.89 -19.15 7.41
N GLN A 55 -4.13 -19.52 7.07
CA GLN A 55 -4.48 -20.07 5.78
C GLN A 55 -4.24 -19.06 4.64
N SER A 56 -4.60 -17.79 4.83
CA SER A 56 -4.40 -16.75 3.83
C SER A 56 -2.91 -16.53 3.51
N ILE A 57 -2.03 -16.56 4.52
CA ILE A 57 -0.58 -16.49 4.34
C ILE A 57 -0.07 -17.68 3.53
N LYS A 58 -0.52 -18.90 3.86
CA LYS A 58 -0.13 -20.12 3.12
C LYS A 58 -0.59 -20.09 1.67
N GLU A 59 -1.82 -19.66 1.42
CA GLU A 59 -2.36 -19.57 0.06
C GLU A 59 -1.60 -18.54 -0.78
N PHE A 60 -1.28 -17.39 -0.19
CA PHE A 60 -0.49 -16.37 -0.87
C PHE A 60 0.94 -16.84 -1.13
N ALA A 61 1.59 -17.51 -0.16
CA ALA A 61 2.90 -18.13 -0.36
C ALA A 61 2.84 -19.20 -1.47
N GLY A 62 1.78 -20.00 -1.50
CA GLY A 62 1.50 -20.97 -2.57
C GLY A 62 1.42 -20.31 -3.94
N LEU A 63 0.68 -19.21 -4.08
CA LEU A 63 0.63 -18.43 -5.33
C LEU A 63 2.03 -17.96 -5.73
N CYS A 64 2.83 -17.48 -4.79
CA CYS A 64 4.18 -16.99 -5.05
C CYS A 64 5.12 -18.09 -5.54
N ARG A 65 4.94 -19.34 -5.09
CA ARG A 65 5.77 -20.48 -5.52
C ARG A 65 5.61 -20.80 -7.02
N PHE A 66 4.49 -20.44 -7.63
CA PHE A 66 4.29 -20.56 -9.08
C PHE A 66 4.95 -19.43 -9.89
N GLN A 67 5.56 -18.44 -9.23
CA GLN A 67 6.20 -17.29 -9.88
C GLN A 67 7.71 -17.51 -9.99
N ASN A 68 8.20 -17.74 -11.21
CA ASN A 68 9.62 -18.03 -11.46
C ASN A 68 10.60 -16.90 -11.09
N TYR A 69 10.10 -15.66 -10.92
CA TYR A 69 10.93 -14.50 -10.60
C TYR A 69 11.09 -14.25 -9.10
N ILE A 70 10.41 -15.00 -8.22
CA ILE A 70 10.48 -14.82 -6.78
C ILE A 70 11.40 -15.90 -6.20
N PRO A 71 12.49 -15.54 -5.52
CA PRO A 71 13.35 -16.53 -4.88
C PRO A 71 12.58 -17.30 -3.79
N LEU A 72 12.66 -18.64 -3.81
CA LEU A 72 12.00 -19.50 -2.82
C LEU A 72 12.35 -19.11 -1.38
N SER A 73 13.60 -18.71 -1.12
CA SER A 73 14.04 -18.24 0.19
C SER A 73 13.28 -17.00 0.69
N GLN A 74 12.85 -16.10 -0.20
CA GLN A 74 12.03 -14.95 0.18
C GLN A 74 10.60 -15.38 0.52
N ILE A 75 10.05 -16.35 -0.21
CA ILE A 75 8.71 -16.89 0.03
C ILE A 75 8.68 -17.60 1.39
N ASP A 76 9.67 -18.46 1.66
CA ASP A 76 9.74 -19.19 2.92
C ASP A 76 9.98 -18.24 4.10
N LYS A 77 10.76 -17.17 3.91
CA LYS A 77 10.90 -16.11 4.91
C LYS A 77 9.57 -15.43 5.18
N PHE A 78 8.84 -15.04 4.15
CA PHE A 78 7.52 -14.44 4.28
C PHE A 78 6.57 -15.37 5.05
N GLU A 79 6.45 -16.64 4.66
CA GLU A 79 5.51 -17.58 5.28
C GLU A 79 5.80 -17.80 6.78
N ARG A 80 7.08 -17.89 7.17
CA ARG A 80 7.46 -18.10 8.57
C ARG A 80 7.43 -16.83 9.41
N GLU A 81 7.86 -15.71 8.84
CA GLU A 81 8.19 -14.50 9.59
C GLU A 81 7.16 -13.38 9.40
N TYR A 82 6.10 -13.60 8.63
CA TYR A 82 5.11 -12.55 8.32
C TYR A 82 4.65 -11.78 9.56
N ARG A 83 4.34 -12.51 10.65
CA ARG A 83 3.82 -11.95 11.91
C ARG A 83 4.85 -11.26 12.79
N TYR A 84 6.14 -11.41 12.50
CA TYR A 84 7.21 -10.79 13.30
C TYR A 84 7.51 -9.35 12.87
N TYR A 85 7.04 -8.94 11.70
CA TYR A 85 7.21 -7.59 11.18
C TYR A 85 5.87 -6.94 10.84
N THR A 86 5.85 -5.61 10.81
CA THR A 86 4.66 -4.88 10.40
C THR A 86 4.41 -5.05 8.90
N PRO A 87 3.15 -5.03 8.45
CA PRO A 87 2.78 -4.91 7.05
C PRO A 87 3.54 -3.81 6.30
N ILE A 88 3.77 -2.64 6.92
CA ILE A 88 4.54 -1.56 6.32
C ILE A 88 6.00 -1.98 6.08
N TRP A 89 6.61 -2.69 7.02
CA TRP A 89 7.96 -3.21 6.85
C TRP A 89 8.03 -4.15 5.64
N TRP A 90 7.09 -5.08 5.53
CA TRP A 90 7.00 -5.98 4.37
C TRP A 90 6.75 -5.23 3.05
N TYR A 91 5.97 -4.15 3.07
CA TYR A 91 5.70 -3.33 1.89
C TYR A 91 6.91 -2.51 1.44
N THR A 92 7.79 -2.11 2.35
CA THR A 92 8.92 -1.20 2.06
C THR A 92 10.26 -1.91 1.96
N ALA A 93 10.39 -3.10 2.54
CA ALA A 93 11.58 -3.92 2.45
C ALA A 93 11.83 -4.39 1.01
N PRO A 94 13.11 -4.65 0.62
CA PRO A 94 13.50 -5.02 -0.75
C PRO A 94 13.17 -6.49 -1.07
N TYR A 95 11.89 -6.87 -0.91
CA TYR A 95 11.35 -8.18 -1.21
C TYR A 95 10.26 -8.10 -2.28
N PHE A 96 9.70 -9.24 -2.65
CA PHE A 96 8.70 -9.35 -3.72
C PHE A 96 7.36 -8.64 -3.44
N ILE A 97 6.99 -8.42 -2.16
CA ILE A 97 5.67 -7.94 -1.73
C ILE A 97 5.26 -6.63 -2.41
N TYR A 98 6.12 -5.61 -2.38
CA TYR A 98 5.87 -4.32 -3.04
C TYR A 98 5.58 -4.50 -4.54
N SER A 99 6.46 -5.25 -5.22
CA SER A 99 6.40 -5.43 -6.66
C SER A 99 5.15 -6.19 -7.09
N MET A 100 4.77 -7.23 -6.33
CA MET A 100 3.62 -8.08 -6.59
C MET A 100 2.31 -7.33 -6.34
N LEU A 101 2.18 -6.62 -5.22
CA LEU A 101 0.98 -5.84 -4.93
C LEU A 101 0.74 -4.77 -5.98
N ASN A 102 1.78 -3.98 -6.30
CA ASN A 102 1.64 -2.90 -7.27
C ASN A 102 1.42 -3.42 -8.69
N ARG A 103 1.98 -4.58 -9.04
CA ARG A 103 1.68 -5.24 -10.32
C ARG A 103 0.24 -5.73 -10.36
N GLY A 104 -0.24 -6.42 -9.32
CA GLY A 104 -1.61 -6.91 -9.24
C GLY A 104 -2.62 -5.77 -9.39
N LEU A 105 -2.43 -4.68 -8.64
CA LEU A 105 -3.27 -3.49 -8.74
C LEU A 105 -3.21 -2.82 -10.12
N ARG A 106 -2.03 -2.71 -10.75
CA ARG A 106 -1.89 -2.11 -12.10
C ARG A 106 -2.56 -2.92 -13.19
N LEU A 107 -2.51 -4.24 -13.09
CA LEU A 107 -3.07 -5.15 -14.09
C LEU A 107 -4.51 -5.56 -13.76
N MET A 108 -5.05 -5.12 -12.62
CA MET A 108 -6.33 -5.59 -12.08
C MET A 108 -6.41 -7.13 -12.01
N ASP A 109 -5.29 -7.76 -11.64
CA ASP A 109 -5.19 -9.21 -11.48
C ASP A 109 -5.95 -9.63 -10.22
N VAL A 110 -7.20 -10.04 -10.41
CA VAL A 110 -8.13 -10.35 -9.31
C VAL A 110 -7.60 -11.48 -8.44
N ASP A 111 -6.96 -12.51 -9.02
CA ASP A 111 -6.44 -13.64 -8.27
C ASP A 111 -5.29 -13.20 -7.34
N VAL A 112 -4.35 -12.42 -7.87
CA VAL A 112 -3.27 -11.85 -7.05
C VAL A 112 -3.84 -10.96 -5.95
N ILE A 113 -4.77 -10.06 -6.30
CA ILE A 113 -5.28 -9.10 -5.32
C ILE A 113 -6.10 -9.79 -4.22
N LEU A 114 -6.92 -10.79 -4.56
CA LEU A 114 -7.68 -11.56 -3.57
C LEU A 114 -6.74 -12.34 -2.63
N LYS A 115 -5.70 -13.00 -3.16
CA LYS A 115 -4.70 -13.69 -2.32
C LYS A 115 -3.87 -12.73 -1.47
N MET A 116 -3.67 -11.50 -1.94
CA MET A 116 -3.06 -10.42 -1.15
C MET A 116 -4.04 -9.69 -0.21
N GLY A 117 -5.31 -10.09 -0.17
CA GLY A 117 -6.36 -9.40 0.61
C GLY A 117 -6.04 -9.27 2.10
N LEU A 118 -5.47 -10.32 2.72
CA LEU A 118 -4.96 -10.27 4.09
C LEU A 118 -3.91 -9.16 4.26
N PHE A 119 -2.92 -9.13 3.37
CA PHE A 119 -1.83 -8.17 3.43
C PHE A 119 -2.36 -6.75 3.28
N PHE A 120 -3.24 -6.55 2.30
CA PHE A 120 -3.89 -5.26 2.05
C PHE A 120 -4.68 -4.78 3.26
N ARG A 121 -5.44 -5.66 3.91
CA ARG A 121 -6.20 -5.35 5.14
C ARG A 121 -5.29 -4.95 6.29
N HIS A 122 -4.17 -5.66 6.49
CA HIS A 122 -3.24 -5.33 7.57
C HIS A 122 -2.50 -4.03 7.28
N LEU A 123 -2.04 -3.84 6.04
CA LEU A 123 -1.39 -2.60 5.60
C LEU A 123 -2.31 -1.39 5.73
N HIS A 124 -3.58 -1.53 5.35
CA HIS A 124 -4.56 -0.46 5.46
C HIS A 124 -4.82 -0.08 6.93
N LYS A 125 -4.93 -1.05 7.84
CA LYS A 125 -5.04 -0.79 9.29
C LYS A 125 -3.81 -0.07 9.85
N ASP A 126 -2.61 -0.53 9.51
CA ASP A 126 -1.37 0.12 9.94
C ASP A 126 -1.28 1.57 9.47
N LEU A 127 -1.64 1.83 8.21
CA LEU A 127 -1.67 3.18 7.65
C LEU A 127 -2.73 4.07 8.30
N GLU A 128 -3.90 3.53 8.64
CA GLU A 128 -4.93 4.28 9.38
C GLU A 128 -4.46 4.66 10.79
N THR A 129 -3.78 3.75 11.49
CA THR A 129 -3.19 4.03 12.80
C THR A 129 -2.17 5.16 12.70
N LEU A 130 -1.20 5.05 11.78
CA LEU A 130 -0.19 6.09 11.57
C LEU A 130 -0.81 7.44 11.17
N TYR A 131 -1.84 7.42 10.32
CA TYR A 131 -2.53 8.65 9.94
C TYR A 131 -3.20 9.31 11.15
N ARG A 132 -3.88 8.54 12.00
CA ARG A 132 -4.51 9.06 13.22
C ARG A 132 -3.47 9.63 14.19
N GLU A 133 -2.35 8.95 14.37
CA GLU A 133 -1.23 9.42 15.20
C GLU A 133 -0.62 10.72 14.66
N GLN A 134 -0.45 10.82 13.35
CA GLN A 134 0.06 12.04 12.73
C GLN A 134 -0.92 13.22 12.93
N GLN A 135 -2.22 12.98 12.83
CA GLN A 135 -3.23 14.01 13.03
C GLN A 135 -3.30 14.47 14.50
N SER A 136 -3.25 13.56 15.46
CA SER A 136 -3.22 13.93 16.88
C SER A 136 -1.96 14.72 17.24
N ALA A 137 -0.80 14.32 16.71
CA ALA A 137 0.45 15.06 16.90
C ALA A 137 0.39 16.48 16.32
N LYS A 138 -0.20 16.65 15.13
CA LYS A 138 -0.41 17.97 14.51
C LYS A 138 -1.36 18.86 15.33
N ILE A 139 -2.45 18.30 15.85
CA ILE A 139 -3.39 19.05 16.70
C ILE A 139 -2.70 19.51 17.99
N ASN A 140 -1.93 18.64 18.64
CA ASN A 140 -1.20 18.98 19.86
C ASN A 140 -0.12 20.05 19.62
N ALA A 141 0.54 20.05 18.45
CA ALA A 141 1.54 21.05 18.09
C ALA A 141 0.96 22.44 17.75
N VAL A 142 -0.34 22.55 17.49
CA VAL A 142 -1.03 23.83 17.20
C VAL A 142 -1.66 24.44 18.46
N LEU A 143 -1.89 23.64 19.49
CA LEU A 143 -2.48 24.04 20.77
C LEU A 143 -1.45 24.37 21.86
N VAL A 144 -0.16 24.35 21.53
CA VAL A 144 0.98 24.74 22.38
C VAL A 144 1.69 25.94 21.75
#